data_AF-A0A0V1GDV6-F1
#
_entry.id   AF-A0A0V1GDV6-F1
#
_cell.length_a   1.000
_cell.length_b   1.000
_cell.length_c   1.000
_cell.angle_alpha   90.00
_cell.angle_beta   90.00
_cell.angle_gamma   90.00
#
_symmetry.space_group_name_H-M   'P 1'
#
loop_
_entity.id
_entity.type
_entity.pdbx_description
1 polymer ?
#
loop_
_entity_poly.entity_id
_entity_poly.type
_entity_poly.pdbx_seq_one_letter_code
_entity_poly.pdbx_strand_id
1 'polypeptide(L)'
;LQGYSVTFDAIVVGSLGTWDPKNDAVLKRIGVVSERYLRLMKVLVVSEMLEHSSKIYRKHLGLRDLLPESGTNRRPVGTTETYPPGG
;
A
#
# COMPACT_ATOMS: atom_id res chain seq x y z
N LEU A 1 -3.43 17.14 -28.70
CA LEU A 1 -3.05 16.71 -27.34
C LEU A 1 -4.20 15.87 -26.80
N GLN A 2 -4.02 14.56 -26.71
CA GLN A 2 -5.02 13.67 -26.13
C GLN A 2 -4.85 13.75 -24.62
N GLY A 3 -5.85 14.26 -23.90
CA GLY A 3 -5.79 14.41 -22.45
C GLY A 3 -5.88 13.06 -21.75
N TYR A 4 -5.07 12.84 -20.71
CA TYR A 4 -5.18 11.66 -19.85
C TYR A 4 -6.27 11.88 -18.80
N SER A 5 -7.14 10.88 -18.61
CA SER A 5 -8.12 10.86 -17.53
C SER A 5 -7.53 10.11 -16.34
N VAL A 6 -7.31 10.81 -15.22
CA VAL A 6 -6.79 10.24 -13.97
C VAL A 6 -7.92 10.14 -12.95
N THR A 7 -8.08 8.98 -12.33
CA THR A 7 -9.04 8.75 -11.25
C THR A 7 -8.31 8.53 -9.93
N PHE A 8 -8.74 9.23 -8.87
CA PHE A 8 -8.22 9.06 -7.52
C PHE A 8 -9.29 8.43 -6.64
N ASP A 9 -8.89 7.43 -5.86
CA ASP A 9 -9.73 6.78 -4.86
C ASP A 9 -8.90 6.55 -3.60
N ALA A 10 -9.56 6.57 -2.43
CA ALA A 10 -8.93 6.33 -1.13
C ALA A 10 -9.11 4.88 -0.68
N ILE A 11 -8.11 4.33 0.00
CA ILE A 11 -8.19 3.02 0.66
C ILE A 11 -8.36 3.27 2.16
N VAL A 12 -9.40 2.69 2.75
CA VAL A 12 -9.69 2.83 4.19
C VAL A 12 -9.25 1.57 4.93
N VAL A 13 -8.36 1.72 5.90
CA VAL A 13 -7.90 0.63 6.79
C VAL A 13 -7.96 1.09 8.24
N GLY A 14 -8.52 0.25 9.11
CA GLY A 14 -8.59 0.50 10.55
C GLY A 14 -7.22 0.38 11.22
N SER A 15 -7.07 1.01 12.38
CA SER A 15 -5.80 1.03 13.16
C SER A 15 -5.30 -0.36 13.59
N LEU A 16 -6.18 -1.36 13.62
CA LEU A 16 -5.85 -2.76 13.91
C LEU A 16 -5.78 -3.63 12.64
N GLY A 17 -5.73 -3.03 11.46
CA GLY A 17 -5.65 -3.73 10.18
C GLY A 17 -7.01 -4.16 9.60
N THR A 18 -8.12 -3.62 10.12
CA THR A 18 -9.46 -3.88 9.57
C THR A 18 -9.55 -3.34 8.13
N TRP A 19 -9.87 -4.21 7.18
CA TRP A 19 -10.01 -3.84 5.77
C TRP A 19 -11.46 -3.50 5.44
N ASP A 20 -11.71 -2.36 4.77
CA ASP A 20 -13.03 -2.04 4.23
C ASP A 20 -13.29 -2.87 2.94
N PRO A 21 -14.35 -3.70 2.89
CA PRO A 21 -14.73 -4.43 1.67
C PRO A 21 -14.93 -3.55 0.43
N LYS A 22 -15.26 -2.25 0.60
CA LYS A 22 -15.41 -1.31 -0.53
C LYS A 22 -14.09 -1.04 -1.25
N ASN A 23 -12.95 -1.21 -0.58
CA ASN A 23 -11.63 -1.05 -1.19
C ASN A 23 -11.40 -2.07 -2.33
N ASP A 24 -12.03 -3.25 -2.27
CA ASP A 24 -11.88 -4.28 -3.31
C ASP A 24 -12.46 -3.79 -4.65
N ALA A 25 -13.52 -2.98 -4.61
CA ALA A 25 -14.10 -2.38 -5.82
C ALA A 25 -13.18 -1.31 -6.42
N VAL A 26 -12.52 -0.52 -5.57
CA VAL A 26 -11.52 0.47 -5.97
C VAL A 26 -10.34 -0.23 -6.65
N LEU A 27 -9.78 -1.26 -6.01
CA LEU A 27 -8.63 -1.99 -6.54
C LEU A 27 -8.94 -2.70 -7.87
N LYS A 28 -10.17 -3.20 -8.04
CA LYS A 28 -10.64 -3.78 -9.33
C LYS A 28 -10.82 -2.72 -10.42
N ARG A 29 -11.16 -1.47 -10.05
CA ARG A 29 -11.37 -0.38 -10.99
C ARG A 29 -10.06 0.17 -11.54
N ILE A 30 -9.03 0.31 -10.70
CA ILE A 30 -7.72 0.87 -11.09
C ILE A 30 -6.87 -0.09 -11.95
N GLY A 31 -7.28 -1.34 -12.11
CA GLY A 31 -6.70 -2.24 -13.09
C GLY A 31 -7.23 -3.67 -12.98
N VAL A 32 -7.14 -4.42 -14.08
CA VAL A 32 -7.34 -5.87 -14.12
C VAL A 32 -6.14 -6.54 -13.42
N VAL A 33 -6.05 -6.34 -12.13
CA VAL A 33 -4.98 -6.83 -11.28
C VAL A 33 -5.37 -8.25 -10.87
N SER A 34 -4.49 -9.22 -11.14
CA SER A 34 -4.74 -10.62 -10.76
C SER A 34 -5.15 -10.75 -9.29
N GLU A 35 -6.00 -11.71 -8.94
CA GLU A 35 -6.42 -11.92 -7.55
C GLU A 35 -5.23 -12.09 -6.59
N ARG A 36 -4.13 -12.68 -7.07
CA ARG A 36 -2.87 -12.78 -6.33
C ARG A 36 -2.33 -11.41 -5.95
N TYR A 37 -2.28 -10.49 -6.89
CA TYR A 37 -1.73 -9.16 -6.64
C TYR A 37 -2.68 -8.31 -5.79
N LEU A 38 -4.01 -8.48 -5.92
CA LEU A 38 -4.97 -7.87 -4.99
C LEU A 38 -4.75 -8.32 -3.55
N ARG A 39 -4.52 -9.62 -3.33
CA ARG A 39 -4.18 -10.17 -2.01
C ARG A 39 -2.87 -9.58 -1.49
N LEU A 40 -1.83 -9.47 -2.33
CA LEU A 40 -0.56 -8.88 -1.94
C LEU A 40 -0.70 -7.40 -1.56
N MET A 41 -1.42 -6.61 -2.37
CA MET A 41 -1.66 -5.19 -2.07
C MET A 41 -2.36 -5.02 -0.72
N LYS A 42 -3.38 -5.82 -0.45
CA LYS A 42 -4.08 -5.81 0.84
C LYS A 42 -3.15 -6.12 2.01
N VAL A 43 -2.30 -7.15 1.88
CA VAL A 43 -1.32 -7.51 2.92
C VAL A 43 -0.35 -6.36 3.15
N LEU A 44 0.21 -5.76 2.10
CA LEU A 44 1.17 -4.67 2.22
C LEU A 44 0.58 -3.45 2.94
N VAL A 45 -0.61 -2.99 2.52
CA VAL A 45 -1.28 -1.84 3.13
C VAL A 45 -1.62 -2.12 4.60
N VAL A 46 -2.14 -3.31 4.90
CA VAL A 46 -2.49 -3.67 6.29
C VAL A 46 -1.24 -3.77 7.16
N SER A 47 -0.14 -4.35 6.66
CA SER A 47 1.12 -4.43 7.39
C SER A 47 1.71 -3.05 7.70
N GLU A 48 1.69 -2.13 6.73
CA GLU A 48 2.14 -0.76 6.94
C GLU A 48 1.27 -0.03 7.98
N MET A 49 -0.05 -0.18 7.91
CA MET A 49 -0.95 0.43 8.89
C MET A 49 -0.72 -0.12 10.31
N LEU A 50 -0.49 -1.43 10.44
CA LEU A 50 -0.18 -2.07 11.73
C LEU A 50 1.15 -1.57 12.30
N GLU A 51 2.18 -1.47 11.46
CA GLU A 51 3.49 -0.93 11.85
C GLU A 51 3.34 0.51 12.35
N HIS A 52 2.62 1.34 11.59
CA HIS A 52 2.37 2.73 11.94
C HIS A 52 1.58 2.89 13.26
N SER A 53 0.48 2.15 13.39
CA SER A 53 -0.36 2.12 14.60
C SER A 53 0.43 1.66 15.82
N SER A 54 1.23 0.60 15.66
CA SER A 54 2.08 0.06 16.72
C SER A 54 3.17 1.04 17.15
N LYS A 55 3.76 1.78 16.20
CA LYS A 55 4.73 2.86 16.49
C LYS A 55 4.10 3.97 17.32
N ILE A 56 2.88 4.42 16.97
CA ILE A 56 2.14 5.42 17.75
C ILE A 56 1.89 4.92 19.18
N TYR A 57 1.43 3.67 19.31
CA TYR A 57 1.13 3.08 20.62
C TYR A 57 2.37 2.94 21.51
N ARG A 58 3.49 2.43 20.97
CA ARG A 58 4.75 2.33 21.72
C ARG A 58 5.26 3.69 22.18
N LYS A 59 5.23 4.68 21.28
CA LYS A 59 5.59 6.07 21.60
C LYS A 59 4.73 6.63 22.72
N HIS A 60 3.42 6.35 22.71
CA HIS A 60 2.51 6.79 23.77
C HIS A 60 2.84 6.16 25.13
N LEU A 61 3.25 4.89 25.16
CA LEU A 61 3.67 4.19 26.38
C LEU A 61 5.08 4.57 26.86
N GLY A 62 5.81 5.44 26.16
CA GLY A 62 7.21 5.75 26.47
C GLY A 62 8.16 4.58 26.21
N LEU A 63 7.72 3.54 25.52
CA LEU A 63 8.57 2.45 25.06
C LEU A 63 9.44 2.99 23.92
N ARG A 64 10.74 3.15 24.16
CA ARG A 64 11.70 3.41 23.08
C ARG A 64 11.69 2.24 22.11
N ASP A 65 11.90 2.53 20.83
CA ASP A 65 12.00 1.53 19.78
C ASP A 65 13.15 0.55 20.12
N LEU A 66 12.81 -0.56 20.78
CA LEU A 66 13.73 -1.65 21.08
C LEU A 66 14.04 -2.49 19.83
N LEU A 67 13.24 -2.31 18.78
CA LEU A 67 13.54 -2.85 17.46
C LEU A 67 14.52 -1.87 16.80
N PRO A 68 15.69 -2.30 16.30
CA PRO A 68 16.46 -1.47 15.39
C PRO A 68 15.51 -0.99 14.28
N GLU A 69 15.58 0.29 13.93
CA GLU A 69 14.99 0.82 12.70
C GLU A 69 15.24 -0.24 11.64
N SER A 70 14.17 -0.86 11.14
CA SER A 70 14.25 -1.93 10.15
C SER A 70 14.75 -1.28 8.87
N GLY A 71 16.07 -1.06 8.85
CA GLY A 71 16.80 -0.48 7.74
C GLY A 71 16.51 -1.34 6.53
N THR A 72 15.66 -0.81 5.66
CA THR A 72 15.87 -0.81 4.22
C THR A 72 16.41 -2.13 3.67
N ASN A 73 15.61 -3.18 3.72
CA ASN A 73 15.63 -4.22 2.68
C ASN A 73 14.27 -4.36 1.98
N ARG A 74 13.50 -3.27 1.96
CA ARG A 74 12.41 -3.12 0.99
C ARG A 74 13.11 -2.88 -0.35
N ARG A 75 13.33 -3.96 -1.11
CA ARG A 75 13.77 -3.83 -2.51
C ARG A 75 12.81 -2.86 -3.20
N PRO A 76 13.29 -1.80 -3.88
CA PRO A 76 12.41 -0.98 -4.69
C PRO A 76 11.73 -1.91 -5.68
N VAL A 77 10.40 -1.97 -5.63
CA VAL A 77 9.62 -2.59 -6.70
C VAL A 77 9.86 -1.70 -7.91
N GLY A 78 10.74 -2.14 -8.81
CA GLY A 78 10.95 -1.46 -10.08
C GLY A 78 9.63 -1.43 -10.82
N THR A 79 9.00 -0.28 -10.90
CA THR A 79 8.03 0.02 -11.96
C THR A 79 8.83 0.04 -13.24
N THR A 80 8.87 -1.08 -13.96
CA THR A 80 9.32 -1.11 -15.34
C THR A 80 8.33 -0.27 -16.14
N GLU A 81 8.69 0.98 -16.40
CA GLU A 81 8.07 1.80 -17.43
C GLU A 81 8.38 1.15 -18.78
N THR A 82 7.50 0.27 -19.26
CA THR A 82 7.51 -0.12 -20.66
C THR A 82 6.88 1.01 -21.47
N TYR A 83 7.70 1.99 -21.85
CA TYR A 83 7.37 2.86 -22.98
C TYR A 83 7.31 2.00 -24.25
N PRO A 84 6.30 2.20 -25.12
CA PRO A 84 6.29 1.56 -26.43
C PRO A 84 7.43 2.16 -27.29
N PRO A 85 8.08 1.35 -28.15
CA PRO A 85 9.07 1.88 -29.08
C PRO A 85 8.35 2.82 -30.05
N GLY A 86 8.79 4.07 -30.08
CA GLY A 86 8.32 5.06 -31.05
C GLY A 86 8.64 4.60 -32.47
N GLY A 87 7.62 4.65 -33.32
CA GLY A 87 7.74 4.68 -34.78
C GLY A 87 7.45 6.09 -35.29
#